data_AF-A0A531LLY1-F1
#
_entry.id   AF-A0A531LLY1-F1
#
_cell.length_a   1.000
_cell.length_b   1.000
_cell.length_c   1.000
_cell.angle_alpha   90.00
_cell.angle_beta   90.00
_cell.angle_gamma   90.00
#
_symmetry.space_group_name_H-M   'P 1'
#
loop_
_entity.id
_entity.type
_entity.pdbx_description
1 polymer ?
#
loop_
_entity_poly.entity_id
_entity_poly.type
_entity_poly.pdbx_seq_one_letter_code
_entity_poly.pdbx_strand_id
1 'polypeptide(L)'
;RWDADAVAHMQGIAEAWSLPVGCSFRRQMLFDHLHPNYAGDVGIGINPKLATAIKQADLVLLIGGRMGEMPSSDYTLLKSPYPDQTLVHIH
;
A
#
# COMPACT_ATOMS: atom_id res chain seq x y z
N ARG A 1 6.75 -2.77 15.54
CA ARG A 1 6.34 -1.37 15.84
C ARG A 1 7.12 -0.48 14.88
N TRP A 2 6.51 0.56 14.32
CA TRP A 2 7.22 1.47 13.41
C TRP A 2 8.09 2.45 14.19
N ASP A 3 9.34 2.61 13.77
CA ASP A 3 10.31 3.60 14.22
C ASP A 3 10.99 4.25 13.00
N ALA A 4 11.91 5.18 13.25
CA ALA A 4 12.59 5.92 12.19
C ALA A 4 13.41 5.01 11.27
N ASP A 5 14.08 4.00 11.83
CA ASP A 5 14.90 3.06 11.07
C ASP A 5 14.02 2.18 10.17
N ALA A 6 12.88 1.71 10.66
CA ALA A 6 11.92 0.95 9.86
C ALA A 6 11.36 1.78 8.69
N VAL A 7 11.07 3.07 8.91
CA VAL A 7 10.62 3.97 7.84
C VAL A 7 11.72 4.17 6.79
N ALA A 8 12.97 4.40 7.22
CA ALA A 8 14.10 4.55 6.33
C ALA A 8 14.36 3.28 5.50
N HIS A 9 14.28 2.10 6.11
CA HIS A 9 14.40 0.83 5.39
C HIS A 9 13.28 0.64 4.36
N MET A 10 12.05 1.03 4.67
CA MET A 10 10.95 0.96 3.71
C MET A 10 11.16 1.88 2.51
N GLN A 11 11.70 3.08 2.71
CA GLN A 11 12.08 3.97 1.62
C GLN A 11 13.17 3.33 0.76
N GLY A 12 14.23 2.80 1.37
CA GLY A 12 15.32 2.13 0.64
C GLY A 12 14.86 0.92 -0.17
N ILE A 13 13.92 0.11 0.35
CA ILE A 13 13.31 -1.00 -0.40
C ILE A 13 12.50 -0.48 -1.58
N ALA A 14 11.69 0.56 -1.37
CA ALA A 14 10.88 1.14 -2.43
C ALA A 14 11.74 1.68 -3.58
N GLU A 15 12.84 2.36 -3.27
CA GLU A 15 13.82 2.83 -4.27
C GLU A 15 14.51 1.67 -4.99
N ALA A 16 15.09 0.74 -4.23
CA ALA A 16 15.89 -0.35 -4.78
C ALA A 16 15.11 -1.22 -5.78
N TRP A 17 13.82 -1.42 -5.52
CA TRP A 17 12.95 -2.24 -6.36
C TRP A 17 11.99 -1.43 -7.22
N SER A 18 12.09 -0.10 -7.16
CA SER A 18 11.18 0.83 -7.85
C SER A 18 9.70 0.53 -7.60
N LEU A 19 9.36 0.10 -6.37
CA LEU A 19 8.00 -0.29 -6.02
C LEU A 19 7.11 0.94 -5.81
N PRO A 20 5.90 1.01 -6.39
CA PRO A 20 4.92 2.03 -6.02
C PRO A 20 4.41 1.78 -4.59
N VAL A 21 4.46 2.81 -3.74
CA VAL A 21 4.04 2.73 -2.33
C VAL A 21 2.77 3.53 -2.09
N GLY A 22 1.74 2.87 -1.56
CA GLY A 22 0.51 3.50 -1.12
C GLY A 22 0.38 3.51 0.41
N CYS A 23 -0.03 4.64 0.98
CA CYS A 23 -0.21 4.78 2.43
C CYS A 23 -1.68 4.75 2.82
N SER A 24 -2.06 3.89 3.76
CA SER A 24 -3.40 3.97 4.37
C SER A 24 -3.58 5.28 5.14
N PHE A 25 -4.81 5.80 5.23
CA PHE A 25 -5.11 7.10 5.86
C PHE A 25 -4.47 7.33 7.24
N ARG A 26 -4.45 6.30 8.11
CA ARG A 26 -3.87 6.42 9.47
C ARG A 26 -2.35 6.27 9.53
N ARG A 27 -1.68 6.12 8.38
CA ARG A 27 -0.26 5.78 8.25
C ARG A 27 0.48 6.59 7.21
N GLN A 28 -0.12 7.70 6.82
CA GLN A 28 0.46 8.70 5.94
C GLN A 28 1.87 9.10 6.40
N MET A 29 2.08 9.24 7.71
CA MET A 29 3.40 9.59 8.29
C MET A 29 4.51 8.53 8.11
N LEU A 30 4.21 7.34 7.56
CA LEU A 30 5.19 6.25 7.44
C LEU A 30 5.93 6.23 6.10
N PHE A 31 5.65 7.19 5.21
CA PHE A 31 6.35 7.34 3.95
C PHE A 31 6.41 8.81 3.55
N ASP A 32 7.49 9.22 2.90
CA ASP A 32 7.62 10.60 2.42
C ASP A 32 6.75 10.79 1.16
N HIS A 33 5.85 11.76 1.19
CA HIS A 33 4.92 12.04 0.11
C HIS A 33 5.58 12.74 -1.10
N LEU A 34 6.80 13.26 -0.93
CA LEU A 34 7.60 13.82 -2.02
C LEU A 34 8.51 12.78 -2.69
N HIS A 35 8.52 11.55 -2.18
CA HIS A 35 9.33 10.48 -2.70
C HIS A 35 8.83 10.05 -4.10
N PRO A 36 9.72 9.79 -5.09
CA PRO A 36 9.32 9.44 -6.45
C PRO A 36 8.43 8.19 -6.54
N ASN A 37 8.61 7.26 -5.61
CA ASN A 37 7.82 6.04 -5.51
C ASN A 37 6.50 6.18 -4.74
N TYR A 38 6.17 7.37 -4.22
CA TYR A 38 4.89 7.57 -3.54
C TYR A 38 3.74 7.58 -4.55
N ALA A 39 2.91 6.54 -4.49
CA ALA A 39 1.81 6.33 -5.44
C ALA A 39 0.49 6.95 -4.96
N GLY A 40 0.41 7.33 -3.67
CA GLY A 40 -0.69 8.07 -3.09
C GLY A 40 -1.41 7.37 -1.94
N ASP A 41 -2.58 7.91 -1.60
CA ASP A 41 -3.36 7.49 -0.43
C ASP A 41 -4.25 6.30 -0.77
N VAL A 42 -4.19 5.25 0.05
CA VAL A 42 -5.07 4.07 -0.05
C VAL A 42 -6.19 4.19 0.98
N GLY A 43 -7.40 4.49 0.51
CA GLY A 43 -8.54 4.78 1.38
C GLY A 43 -9.76 5.31 0.63
N ILE A 44 -10.58 6.08 1.35
CA ILE A 44 -11.76 6.76 0.77
C ILE A 44 -11.28 7.75 -0.30
N GLY A 45 -11.79 7.61 -1.52
CA GLY A 45 -11.41 8.48 -2.63
C GLY A 45 -10.02 8.17 -3.22
N ILE A 46 -9.59 6.90 -3.19
CA ILE A 46 -8.33 6.46 -3.81
C ILE A 46 -8.20 6.98 -5.26
N ASN A 47 -6.99 7.41 -5.62
CA ASN A 47 -6.67 7.82 -6.98
C ASN A 47 -7.00 6.68 -7.98
N PRO A 48 -7.78 6.91 -9.05
CA PRO A 48 -8.14 5.85 -10.01
C PRO A 48 -6.93 5.14 -10.64
N LYS A 49 -5.81 5.84 -10.83
CA LYS A 49 -4.57 5.23 -11.35
C LYS A 49 -3.96 4.25 -10.33
N LEU A 50 -3.92 4.64 -9.06
CA LEU A 50 -3.44 3.77 -7.98
C LEU A 50 -4.38 2.56 -7.80
N ALA A 51 -5.69 2.79 -7.81
CA ALA A 51 -6.67 1.71 -7.75
C ALA A 51 -6.49 0.70 -8.89
N THR A 52 -6.23 1.19 -10.11
CA THR A 52 -5.94 0.34 -11.27
C THR A 52 -4.64 -0.43 -11.10
N ALA A 53 -3.58 0.22 -10.61
CA ALA A 53 -2.30 -0.43 -10.33
C ALA A 53 -2.44 -1.56 -9.31
N ILE A 54 -3.18 -1.35 -8.22
CA ILE A 54 -3.45 -2.40 -7.22
C ILE A 54 -4.22 -3.56 -7.86
N LYS A 55 -5.26 -3.27 -8.65
CA LYS A 55 -6.08 -4.29 -9.31
C LYS A 55 -5.29 -5.12 -10.32
N GLN A 56 -4.33 -4.51 -11.01
CA GLN A 56 -3.52 -5.16 -12.04
C GLN A 56 -2.22 -5.79 -11.52
N ALA A 57 -1.87 -5.53 -10.26
CA ALA A 57 -0.68 -6.12 -9.66
C ALA A 57 -0.80 -7.65 -9.61
N ASP A 58 0.30 -8.36 -9.87
CA ASP A 58 0.40 -9.80 -9.62
C ASP A 58 0.69 -10.11 -8.15
N LEU A 59 1.31 -9.16 -7.44
CA LEU A 59 1.67 -9.21 -6.03
C LEU A 59 1.33 -7.90 -5.32
N VAL A 60 0.68 -8.01 -4.16
CA VAL A 60 0.49 -6.90 -3.21
C VAL A 60 1.15 -7.23 -1.87
N LEU A 61 2.03 -6.33 -1.43
CA LEU A 61 2.66 -6.37 -0.12
C LEU A 61 1.87 -5.51 0.87
N LEU A 62 1.12 -6.13 1.78
CA LEU A 62 0.38 -5.43 2.82
C LEU A 62 1.19 -5.41 4.12
N ILE A 63 1.96 -4.33 4.33
CA ILE A 63 2.95 -4.24 5.40
C ILE A 63 2.40 -3.52 6.63
N GLY A 64 2.29 -4.26 7.73
CA GLY A 64 1.68 -3.86 9.00
C GLY A 64 0.19 -3.52 8.86
N GLY A 65 -0.37 -3.49 7.64
CA GLY A 65 -1.68 -2.96 7.29
C GLY A 65 -2.83 -3.85 7.74
N ARG A 66 -4.05 -3.32 7.71
CA ARG A 66 -5.25 -4.14 7.70
C ARG A 66 -6.11 -3.66 6.55
N MET A 67 -6.38 -4.55 5.60
CA MET A 67 -7.24 -4.27 4.45
C MET A 67 -8.71 -4.46 4.85
N GLY A 68 -9.19 -3.60 5.76
CA GLY A 68 -10.60 -3.56 6.15
C GLY A 68 -11.48 -2.92 5.07
N GLU A 69 -12.76 -2.76 5.36
CA GLU A 69 -13.78 -2.21 4.45
C GLU A 69 -13.37 -0.86 3.82
N MET A 70 -12.96 0.13 4.63
CA MET A 70 -12.55 1.45 4.12
C MET A 70 -11.29 1.46 3.22
N PRO A 71 -10.13 0.89 3.60
CA PRO A 71 -8.94 0.90 2.74
C PRO A 71 -9.05 -0.03 1.52
N SER A 72 -10.00 -0.97 1.51
CA SER A 72 -10.25 -1.85 0.37
C SER A 72 -11.28 -1.29 -0.63
N SER A 73 -11.86 -0.12 -0.34
CA SER A 73 -13.00 0.44 -1.08
C SER A 73 -14.12 -0.60 -1.23
N ASP A 74 -14.66 -1.06 -0.09
CA ASP A 74 -15.68 -2.11 -0.03
C ASP A 74 -15.23 -3.43 -0.68
N TYR A 75 -13.95 -3.80 -0.48
CA TYR A 75 -13.31 -5.00 -1.03
C TYR A 75 -13.20 -5.03 -2.56
N THR A 76 -13.34 -3.88 -3.21
CA THR A 76 -13.19 -3.79 -4.67
C THR A 76 -11.73 -3.67 -5.11
N LEU A 77 -10.81 -3.26 -4.24
CA LEU A 77 -9.37 -3.16 -4.53
C LEU A 77 -8.63 -4.49 -4.35
N LEU A 78 -8.86 -5.15 -3.21
CA LEU A 78 -8.44 -6.51 -2.94
C LEU A 78 -9.68 -7.27 -2.46
N LYS A 79 -10.09 -8.26 -3.25
CA LYS A 79 -11.22 -9.13 -2.89
C LYS A 79 -10.87 -9.92 -1.62
N SER A 80 -11.86 -10.11 -0.76
CA SER A 80 -11.76 -10.93 0.44
C SER A 80 -12.92 -11.93 0.45
N PRO A 81 -12.70 -13.20 0.82
CA PRO A 81 -11.45 -13.77 1.34
C PRO A 81 -10.46 -14.25 0.26
N TYR A 82 -10.86 -14.21 -1.02
CA TYR A 82 -10.06 -14.71 -2.14
C TYR A 82 -9.61 -13.55 -3.04
N PRO A 83 -8.44 -12.94 -2.79
CA PRO A 83 -7.89 -11.90 -3.66
C PRO A 83 -7.51 -12.48 -5.03
N ASP A 84 -7.64 -11.67 -6.08
CA ASP A 84 -7.18 -12.06 -7.42
C ASP A 84 -5.63 -12.03 -7.50
N GLN A 85 -5.02 -11.14 -6.72
CA GLN A 85 -3.58 -10.93 -6.62
C GLN A 85 -2.97 -11.84 -5.55
N THR A 86 -1.68 -12.17 -5.72
CA THR A 86 -0.91 -12.77 -4.63
C THR A 86 -0.82 -11.74 -3.50
N LEU A 87 -1.27 -12.10 -2.29
CA LEU A 87 -1.23 -11.21 -1.13
C LEU A 87 -0.23 -11.71 -0.10
N VAL A 88 0.82 -10.92 0.17
CA VAL A 88 1.71 -11.14 1.31
C VAL A 88 1.33 -10.16 2.41
N HIS A 89 0.74 -10.69 3.49
CA HIS A 89 0.34 -9.89 4.65
C HIS A 89 1.39 -10.01 5.76
N ILE A 90 2.05 -8.90 6.08
CA ILE A 90 3.03 -8.80 7.16
C ILE A 90 2.39 -8.05 8.34
N HIS A 91 2.44 -8.63 9.54
CA HIS A 91 1.79 -8.09 10.75
C HIS A 91 2.74 -7.29 11.65
#